data_AF-A0A540W5V8-F1
#
_entry.id   AF-A0A540W5V8-F1
#
_cell.length_a   1.000
_cell.length_b   1.000
_cell.length_c   1.000
_cell.angle_alpha   90.00
_cell.angle_beta   90.00
_cell.angle_gamma   90.00
#
_symmetry.space_group_name_H-M   'P 1'
#
loop_
_entity.id
_entity.type
_entity.pdbx_description
1 polymer ?
#
loop_
_entity_poly.entity_id
_entity_poly.type
_entity_poly.pdbx_seq_one_letter_code
_entity_poly.pdbx_strand_id
1 'polypeptide(L)' 'MTEQPTSPDQSADDNQQAAAEKPKPAAAKIVFADPFDRQTSDDTDAAWGESSGARGLDWYQSQRPPHHGG' A
#
# COMPACT_ATOMS: atom_id res chain seq x y z
N MET A 1 56.78 -10.82 36.31
CA MET A 1 57.10 -9.54 35.66
C MET A 1 55.93 -8.61 35.86
N THR A 2 56.20 -7.43 36.40
CA THR A 2 55.24 -6.38 36.79
C THR A 2 54.49 -5.81 35.58
N GLU A 3 53.20 -5.61 35.75
CA GLU A 3 52.30 -4.90 34.82
C GLU A 3 52.54 -3.39 34.98
N GLN A 4 52.59 -2.64 33.88
CA GLN A 4 52.46 -1.18 33.92
C GLN A 4 51.60 -0.70 32.74
N PRO A 5 50.57 0.14 32.99
CA PRO A 5 49.62 0.59 31.97
C PRO A 5 50.19 1.77 31.18
N THR A 6 49.87 1.84 29.89
CA THR A 6 50.09 3.06 29.09
C THR A 6 48.82 3.39 28.30
N SER A 7 48.08 4.36 28.83
CA SER A 7 47.35 5.36 28.05
C SER A 7 47.87 6.70 28.56
N PRO A 8 48.29 7.63 27.68
CA PRO A 8 47.28 8.47 27.02
C PRO A 8 47.69 8.92 25.61
N ASP A 9 46.73 9.07 24.70
CA ASP A 9 46.67 10.26 23.85
C ASP A 9 45.26 10.43 23.27
N GLN A 10 44.45 11.21 23.99
CA GLN A 10 43.36 11.94 23.38
C GLN A 10 43.97 13.09 22.59
N SER A 11 44.14 12.91 21.29
CA SER A 11 44.27 14.03 20.36
C SER A 11 43.05 14.04 19.46
N ALA A 12 42.27 15.09 19.65
CA ALA A 12 41.09 15.45 18.89
C ALA A 12 41.32 15.34 17.39
N ASP A 13 40.51 14.52 16.74
CA ASP A 13 40.08 14.81 15.37
C ASP A 13 38.55 14.71 15.35
N ASP A 14 37.98 15.71 16.02
CA ASP A 14 36.62 16.22 15.83
C ASP A 14 36.51 16.78 14.40
N ASN A 15 36.77 15.95 13.38
CA ASN A 15 36.34 16.27 12.02
C ASN A 15 34.94 15.72 11.83
N GLN A 16 34.02 16.38 12.54
CA GLN A 16 32.63 16.50 12.16
C GLN A 16 32.55 17.16 10.78
N GLN A 17 32.95 16.44 9.73
CA GLN A 17 32.33 16.61 8.43
C GLN A 17 31.02 15.84 8.47
N ALA A 18 30.07 16.41 9.24
CA ALA A 18 28.68 16.39 8.85
C ALA A 18 28.59 17.09 7.50
N ALA A 19 29.00 16.39 6.44
CA ALA A 19 28.45 16.65 5.13
C ALA A 19 26.94 16.54 5.33
N ALA A 20 26.26 17.68 5.37
CA ALA A 20 24.81 17.71 5.34
C ALA A 20 24.42 16.99 4.04
N GLU A 21 24.21 15.68 4.15
CA GLU A 21 23.65 14.90 3.06
C GLU A 21 22.31 15.58 2.77
N LYS A 22 22.24 16.26 1.63
CA LYS A 22 20.96 16.71 1.09
C LYS A 22 20.04 15.49 1.19
N PRO A 23 18.80 15.62 1.74
CA PRO A 23 17.92 14.49 1.89
C PRO A 23 17.78 13.84 0.52
N LYS A 24 18.40 12.67 0.34
CA LYS A 24 18.27 11.90 -0.89
C LYS A 24 16.77 11.65 -1.05
N PRO A 25 16.18 11.88 -2.23
CA PRO A 25 14.79 11.51 -2.44
C PRO A 25 14.65 10.06 -2.01
N ALA A 26 13.72 9.80 -1.09
CA ALA A 26 13.54 8.46 -0.55
C ALA A 26 13.39 7.51 -1.73
N ALA A 27 14.28 6.50 -1.81
CA ALA A 27 14.22 5.52 -2.86
C ALA A 27 12.81 4.92 -2.89
N ALA A 28 12.24 4.76 -4.08
CA ALA A 28 10.92 4.15 -4.23
C ALA A 28 10.96 2.74 -3.60
N LYS A 29 10.19 2.55 -2.52
CA LYS A 29 10.08 1.27 -1.82
C LYS A 29 8.84 0.54 -2.34
N ILE A 30 9.03 -0.66 -2.87
CA ILE A 30 7.93 -1.58 -3.20
C ILE A 30 7.57 -2.30 -1.90
N VAL A 31 6.30 -2.20 -1.49
CA VAL A 31 5.77 -2.90 -0.30
C VAL A 31 5.09 -4.18 -0.76
N PHE A 32 5.66 -5.32 -0.38
CA PHE A 32 5.07 -6.65 -0.59
C PHE A 32 4.18 -7.00 0.62
N ALA A 33 2.97 -6.47 0.64
CA ALA A 33 1.95 -6.83 1.62
C ALA A 33 1.25 -8.14 1.21
N ASP A 34 0.46 -8.72 2.12
CA ASP A 34 -0.42 -9.84 1.78
C ASP A 34 -1.35 -9.43 0.62
N PRO A 35 -1.46 -10.23 -0.46
CA PRO A 35 -2.36 -9.92 -1.57
C PRO A 35 -3.83 -9.79 -1.18
N PHE A 36 -4.28 -10.39 -0.06
CA PHE A 36 -5.67 -10.38 0.39
C PHE A 36 -5.98 -9.31 1.44
N ASP A 37 -4.97 -8.59 1.95
CA ASP A 37 -5.16 -7.55 2.98
C ASP A 37 -5.84 -6.28 2.45
N ARG A 38 -6.07 -6.17 1.14
CA ARG A 38 -6.70 -5.00 0.53
C ARG A 38 -7.93 -5.43 -0.25
N GLN A 39 -9.08 -4.87 0.14
CA GLN A 39 -10.29 -4.96 -0.65
C GLN A 39 -10.08 -4.26 -2.00
N THR A 40 -10.37 -4.97 -3.09
CA THR A 40 -10.38 -4.43 -4.45
C THR A 40 -11.77 -3.93 -4.80
N SER A 41 -11.88 -3.20 -5.92
CA SER A 41 -13.19 -2.79 -6.44
C SER A 41 -14.06 -3.99 -6.86
N ASP A 42 -13.41 -5.08 -7.27
CA ASP A 42 -14.08 -6.32 -7.70
C ASP A 42 -14.67 -7.08 -6.51
N ASP A 43 -14.09 -6.91 -5.31
CA ASP A 43 -14.62 -7.48 -4.06
C ASP A 43 -15.87 -6.74 -3.56
N THR A 44 -16.32 -5.68 -4.24
CA THR A 44 -17.48 -4.90 -3.85
C THR A 44 -18.60 -5.00 -4.87
N ASP A 45 -19.82 -5.22 -4.39
CA ASP A 45 -21.04 -5.17 -5.20
C ASP A 45 -21.45 -3.73 -5.59
N ALA A 46 -20.54 -2.75 -5.47
CA ALA A 46 -20.85 -1.34 -5.68
C ALA A 46 -21.42 -1.06 -7.09
N ALA A 47 -21.04 -1.84 -8.10
CA ALA A 47 -21.57 -1.74 -9.46
C ALA A 47 -22.83 -2.60 -9.72
N TRP A 48 -23.28 -3.38 -8.73
CA TRP A 48 -24.34 -4.37 -8.88
C TRP A 48 -25.71 -3.89 -8.37
N GLY A 49 -25.82 -2.66 -7.86
CA GLY A 49 -27.09 -2.15 -7.34
C GLY A 49 -27.12 -0.68 -6.94
N GLU A 50 -26.00 0.05 -6.97
CA GLU A 50 -25.98 1.49 -6.68
C GLU A 50 -26.66 2.23 -7.83
N SER A 51 -27.94 2.52 -7.64
CA SER A 51 -28.88 2.73 -8.73
C SER A 51 -28.68 4.06 -9.45
N SER A 52 -28.29 3.99 -10.72
CA SER A 52 -28.67 4.98 -11.74
C SER A 52 -29.85 4.40 -12.55
N GLY A 53 -31.05 4.43 -11.97
CA GLY A 53 -32.30 4.10 -12.69
C GLY A 53 -32.70 2.62 -12.69
N ALA A 54 -32.73 1.97 -11.52
CA ALA A 54 -33.37 0.66 -11.38
C ALA A 54 -34.85 0.76 -11.75
N ARG A 55 -35.31 -0.03 -12.73
CA ARG A 55 -36.73 -0.11 -13.09
C ARG A 55 -37.50 -0.81 -11.97
N GLY A 56 -38.76 -0.41 -11.76
CA GLY A 56 -39.60 -0.96 -10.70
C GLY A 56 -39.89 -2.46 -10.84
N LEU A 57 -40.34 -3.07 -9.74
CA LEU A 57 -40.70 -4.49 -9.66
C LEU A 57 -41.82 -4.88 -10.64
N ASP A 58 -42.68 -3.92 -11.00
CA ASP A 58 -43.72 -4.03 -12.01
C ASP A 58 -43.13 -4.31 -13.41
N TRP A 59 -42.03 -3.65 -13.77
CA TRP A 59 -41.35 -3.86 -15.04
C TRP A 59 -40.86 -5.30 -15.17
N TYR A 60 -40.22 -5.84 -14.12
CA TYR A 60 -39.71 -7.22 -14.13
C TYR A 60 -40.82 -8.27 -14.26
N GLN A 61 -41.92 -8.10 -13.53
CA GLN A 61 -43.06 -9.03 -13.60
C GLN A 61 -43.77 -9.00 -14.95
N SER A 62 -43.66 -7.89 -15.70
CA SER A 62 -44.21 -7.78 -17.04
C SER A 62 -43.37 -8.47 -18.13
N GLN A 63 -42.09 -8.75 -17.87
CA GLN A 63 -41.22 -9.39 -18.87
C GLN A 63 -41.58 -10.87 -19.02
N ARG A 64 -41.89 -11.29 -20.25
CA ARG A 64 -42.06 -12.70 -20.60
C ARG A 64 -40.77 -13.19 -21.28
N PRO A 65 -40.17 -14.32 -20.83
CA PRO A 65 -39.01 -14.89 -21.50
C PRO A 65 -39.31 -15.11 -22.99
N PRO A 66 -38.33 -14.89 -23.89
CA PRO A 66 -38.51 -15.23 -25.29
C PRO A 66 -38.90 -16.71 -25.38
N HIS A 67 -39.93 -17.02 -26.16
CA HIS A 67 -40.29 -18.41 -26.44
C HIS A 67 -39.18 -18.99 -27.31
N HIS A 68 -38.16 -19.58 -26.70
CA HIS A 68 -37.17 -20.40 -27.40
C HIS A 68 -37.78 -21.78 -27.64
N GLY A 69 -38.61 -21.89 -28.68
CA GLY A 69 -39.24 -23.15 -29.05
C GLY A 69 -40.35 -22.95 -30.08
N GLY A 70 -39.95 -22.95 -31.34
CA GLY A 70 -40.82 -23.20 -32.50
C GLY A 70 -40.28 -24.39 -33.29
#